data_AF-A0A9E3Y5K2-F1
#
_entry.id   AF-A0A9E3Y5K2-F1
#
_cell.length_a   1.000
_cell.length_b   1.000
_cell.length_c   1.000
_cell.angle_alpha   90.00
_cell.angle_beta   90.00
_cell.angle_gamma   90.00
#
_symmetry.space_group_name_H-M   'P 1'
#
loop_
_entity.id
_entity.type
_entity.pdbx_description
1 polymer ?
#
loop_
_entity_poly.entity_id
_entity_poly.type
_entity_poly.pdbx_seq_one_letter_code
_entity_poly.pdbx_strand_id
1 'polypeptide(L)'
;IRAEAVYAARHEMARSVDDVLSRRTRARLLARDASAAAAEDVAQLIAPIIGLSEAQARAQAADYRRSVELERSSADLPPTAFAMASAAPKEAEDA
;
A
#
# COMPACT_ATOMS: atom_id res chain seq x y z
N ILE A 1 -2.04 -8.03 3.30
CA ILE A 1 -0.90 -7.47 2.53
C ILE A 1 0.51 -7.75 3.09
N ARG A 2 0.82 -7.54 4.38
CA ARG A 2 2.23 -7.66 4.86
C ARG A 2 2.86 -9.06 4.59
N ALA A 3 2.13 -10.14 4.84
CA ALA A 3 2.60 -11.50 4.52
C ALA A 3 2.68 -11.75 3.00
N GLU A 4 1.66 -11.32 2.24
CA GLU A 4 1.66 -11.41 0.77
C GLU A 4 2.87 -10.69 0.15
N ALA A 5 3.25 -9.52 0.66
CA ALA A 5 4.38 -8.75 0.15
C ALA A 5 5.73 -9.51 0.28
N VAL A 6 5.95 -10.15 1.43
CA VAL A 6 7.13 -10.99 1.67
C VAL A 6 7.12 -12.23 0.78
N TYR A 7 5.96 -12.87 0.60
CA TYR A 7 5.81 -14.03 -0.28
C TYR A 7 6.05 -13.66 -1.75
N ALA A 8 5.42 -12.58 -2.22
CA ALA A 8 5.58 -12.01 -3.56
C ALA A 8 7.05 -11.75 -3.90
N ALA A 9 7.80 -11.15 -2.97
CA ALA A 9 9.22 -10.87 -3.14
C ALA A 9 10.11 -12.13 -3.16
N ARG A 10 9.80 -13.15 -2.34
CA ARG A 10 10.64 -14.37 -2.18
C ARG A 10 10.38 -15.46 -3.22
N HIS A 11 9.12 -15.77 -3.47
CA HIS A 11 8.71 -16.98 -4.22
C HIS A 11 8.12 -16.66 -5.59
N GLU A 12 7.83 -15.39 -5.82
CA GLU A 12 7.00 -14.95 -6.94
C GLU A 12 7.73 -13.95 -7.85
N MET A 13 8.97 -13.56 -7.50
CA MET A 13 9.81 -12.60 -8.22
C MET A 13 9.21 -11.18 -8.32
N ALA A 14 8.45 -10.71 -7.33
CA ALA A 14 8.08 -9.29 -7.28
C ALA A 14 9.34 -8.44 -7.06
N ARG A 15 9.61 -7.48 -7.96
CA ARG A 15 10.86 -6.67 -7.94
C ARG A 15 10.66 -5.20 -7.56
N SER A 16 9.44 -4.78 -7.25
CA SER A 16 9.13 -3.42 -6.81
C SER A 16 7.88 -3.35 -5.94
N VAL A 17 7.70 -2.22 -5.25
CA VAL A 17 6.46 -1.89 -4.51
C VAL A 17 5.23 -1.97 -5.42
N ASP A 18 5.34 -1.46 -6.66
CA ASP A 18 4.27 -1.54 -7.66
C ASP A 18 3.95 -2.98 -8.09
N ASP A 19 4.95 -3.86 -8.26
CA ASP A 19 4.71 -5.27 -8.56
C ASP A 19 3.81 -5.93 -7.49
N VAL A 20 4.15 -5.71 -6.23
CA VAL A 20 3.39 -6.22 -5.08
C VAL A 20 1.97 -5.64 -5.06
N LEU A 21 1.83 -4.32 -5.11
CA LEU A 21 0.55 -3.63 -4.86
C LEU A 21 -0.38 -3.58 -6.07
N SER A 22 0.15 -3.45 -7.29
CA SER A 22 -0.63 -3.38 -8.53
C SER A 22 -0.89 -4.75 -9.13
N ARG A 23 0.09 -5.69 -9.08
CA ARG A 23 0.00 -6.97 -9.79
C ARG A 23 -0.26 -8.19 -8.90
N ARG A 24 0.49 -8.41 -7.82
CA ARG A 24 0.37 -9.65 -7.01
C ARG A 24 -0.84 -9.66 -6.09
N THR A 25 -1.06 -8.54 -5.41
CA THR A 25 -2.17 -8.37 -4.48
C THR A 25 -3.39 -7.72 -5.14
N ARG A 26 -3.19 -7.05 -6.28
CA ARG A 26 -4.19 -6.20 -6.97
C ARG A 26 -4.78 -5.11 -6.05
N ALA A 27 -4.11 -4.78 -4.95
CA ALA A 27 -4.57 -3.82 -3.95
C ALA A 27 -4.85 -2.43 -4.55
N ARG A 28 -4.08 -2.00 -5.56
CA ARG A 28 -4.35 -0.75 -6.30
C ARG A 28 -5.76 -0.72 -6.90
N LEU A 29 -6.16 -1.80 -7.56
CA LEU A 29 -7.45 -1.94 -8.24
C LEU A 29 -8.61 -2.09 -7.26
N LEU A 30 -8.39 -2.82 -6.15
CA LEU A 30 -9.44 -3.20 -5.21
C LEU A 30 -9.65 -2.18 -4.07
N ALA A 31 -8.59 -1.49 -3.66
CA ALA A 31 -8.56 -0.61 -2.49
C ALA A 31 -7.48 0.48 -2.64
N ARG A 32 -7.53 1.24 -3.74
CA ARG A 32 -6.53 2.22 -4.18
C ARG A 32 -5.93 3.05 -3.04
N ASP A 33 -6.74 3.74 -2.25
CA ASP A 33 -6.25 4.63 -1.19
C ASP A 33 -5.55 3.87 -0.05
N ALA A 34 -6.07 2.69 0.33
CA ALA A 34 -5.45 1.82 1.32
C ALA A 34 -4.13 1.23 0.79
N SER A 35 -4.02 0.97 -0.51
CA SER A 35 -2.77 0.54 -1.13
C SER A 35 -1.70 1.64 -1.11
N ALA A 36 -2.09 2.91 -1.30
CA ALA A 36 -1.17 4.04 -1.18
C ALA A 36 -0.68 4.23 0.27
N ALA A 37 -1.56 4.04 1.25
CA ALA A 37 -1.19 4.04 2.67
C ALA A 37 -0.21 2.89 3.01
N ALA A 38 -0.40 1.70 2.43
CA ALA A 38 0.45 0.53 2.65
C ALA A 38 1.81 0.57 1.92
N ALA A 39 2.06 1.57 1.06
CA ALA A 39 3.23 1.59 0.18
C ALA A 39 4.58 1.64 0.94
N GLU A 40 4.64 2.35 2.07
CA GLU A 40 5.86 2.46 2.87
C GLU A 40 6.18 1.14 3.61
N ASP A 41 5.17 0.56 4.28
CA ASP A 41 5.25 -0.76 4.90
C ASP A 41 5.73 -1.84 3.92
N VAL A 42 5.14 -1.88 2.72
CA VAL A 42 5.53 -2.85 1.69
C VAL A 42 6.97 -2.60 1.23
N ALA A 43 7.38 -1.35 1.02
CA ALA A 43 8.76 -1.04 0.64
C ALA A 43 9.77 -1.51 1.68
N GLN A 44 9.52 -1.23 2.96
CA GLN A 44 10.38 -1.66 4.07
C GLN A 44 10.46 -3.19 4.19
N LEU A 45 9.34 -3.90 4.02
CA LEU A 45 9.29 -5.36 4.09
C LEU A 45 10.03 -6.04 2.93
N ILE A 46 9.93 -5.53 1.71
CA ILE A 46 10.56 -6.16 0.54
C ILE A 46 12.01 -5.74 0.32
N ALA A 47 12.40 -4.52 0.71
CA ALA A 47 13.75 -3.98 0.46
C ALA A 47 14.92 -4.95 0.79
N PRO A 48 15.00 -5.57 1.98
CA PRO A 48 16.08 -6.51 2.29
C PRO A 48 15.98 -7.84 1.52
N ILE A 49 14.81 -8.20 1.00
CA ILE A 49 14.59 -9.42 0.19
C ILE A 49 15.07 -9.21 -1.24
N ILE A 50 14.78 -8.04 -1.83
CA ILE A 50 15.08 -7.74 -3.23
C ILE A 50 16.37 -6.94 -3.44
N GLY A 51 17.04 -6.52 -2.37
CA GLY A 51 18.34 -5.83 -2.42
C GLY A 51 18.24 -4.33 -2.67
N LEU A 52 17.20 -3.67 -2.17
CA LEU A 52 17.09 -2.21 -2.22
C LEU A 52 17.74 -1.58 -0.99
N SER A 53 18.41 -0.46 -1.19
CA SER A 53 18.75 0.47 -0.11
C SER A 53 17.49 1.15 0.45
N GLU A 54 17.57 1.65 1.67
CA GLU A 54 16.48 2.39 2.31
C GLU A 54 16.02 3.62 1.49
N ALA A 55 16.96 4.31 0.83
CA ALA A 55 16.65 5.42 -0.07
C ALA A 55 15.87 4.96 -1.32
N GLN A 56 16.23 3.81 -1.90
CA GLN A 56 15.48 3.23 -3.03
C GLN A 56 14.09 2.72 -2.60
N ALA A 57 13.96 2.18 -1.39
CA ALA A 57 12.68 1.76 -0.83
C ALA A 57 11.72 2.94 -0.66
N ARG A 58 12.18 4.02 0.00
CA ARG A 58 11.43 5.29 0.13
C ARG A 58 11.06 5.88 -1.23
N ALA A 59 11.98 5.87 -2.19
CA ALA A 59 11.72 6.34 -3.55
C ALA A 59 10.57 5.54 -4.18
N GLN A 60 10.66 4.21 -4.24
CA GLN A 60 9.59 3.38 -4.81
C GLN A 60 8.23 3.57 -4.11
N ALA A 61 8.21 3.71 -2.78
CA ALA A 61 6.99 3.99 -2.04
C ALA A 61 6.37 5.35 -2.42
N ALA A 62 7.20 6.40 -2.51
CA ALA A 62 6.78 7.73 -2.94
C ALA A 62 6.33 7.74 -4.41
N ASP A 63 7.01 7.00 -5.28
CA ASP A 63 6.71 6.92 -6.71
C ASP A 63 5.37 6.21 -6.95
N TYR A 64 5.12 5.13 -6.21
CA TYR A 64 3.83 4.45 -6.17
C TYR A 64 2.70 5.38 -5.68
N ARG A 65 2.90 6.09 -4.57
CA ARG A 65 1.92 7.07 -4.05
C ARG A 65 1.61 8.17 -5.06
N ARG A 66 2.62 8.72 -5.75
CA ARG A 66 2.42 9.73 -6.82
C ARG A 66 1.63 9.16 -8.00
N SER A 67 1.89 7.91 -8.39
CA SER A 67 1.13 7.26 -9.47
C SER A 67 -0.35 7.04 -9.10
N VAL A 68 -0.64 6.69 -7.85
CA VAL A 68 -2.01 6.56 -7.33
C VAL A 68 -2.72 7.93 -7.29
N GLU A 69 -2.06 8.98 -6.83
CA GLU A 69 -2.65 10.32 -6.79
C GLU A 69 -2.92 10.88 -8.20
N LEU A 70 -2.02 10.62 -9.16
CA LEU A 70 -2.24 10.98 -10.56
C LEU A 70 -3.46 10.26 -11.15
N GLU A 71 -3.62 8.96 -10.88
CA GLU A 71 -4.81 8.20 -11.30
C GLU A 71 -6.10 8.79 -10.70
N ARG A 72 -6.10 9.06 -9.39
CA ARG A 72 -7.23 9.67 -8.68
C ARG A 72 -7.61 11.03 -9.27
N SER A 73 -6.65 11.94 -9.38
CA SER A 73 -6.88 13.32 -9.81
C SER A 73 -7.20 13.46 -11.30
N SER A 74 -6.62 12.62 -12.17
CA SER A 74 -6.86 12.66 -13.62
C SER A 74 -8.29 12.27 -14.04
N ALA A 75 -9.00 11.50 -13.20
CA ALA A 75 -10.37 11.05 -13.44
C ALA A 75 -11.37 11.51 -12.35
N ASP A 76 -10.98 12.50 -11.54
CA ASP A 76 -11.76 13.03 -10.39
C ASP A 76 -12.42 11.95 -9.51
N LEU A 77 -11.65 10.91 -9.19
CA LEU A 77 -12.20 9.73 -8.53
C LEU A 77 -12.41 9.98 -7.04
N PRO A 78 -13.57 9.56 -6.47
CA PRO A 78 -13.81 9.65 -5.04
C PRO A 78 -12.84 8.75 -4.25
N PRO A 79 -12.69 8.97 -2.94
CA PRO A 79 -12.01 8.01 -2.07
C PRO A 79 -12.60 6.60 -2.20
N THR A 80 -11.73 5.59 -2.26
CA THR A 80 -12.11 4.16 -2.31
C THR A 80 -12.43 3.61 -0.93
N ALA A 81 -11.85 4.19 0.11
CA ALA A 81 -12.29 3.91 1.47
C ALA A 81 -13.70 4.48 1.64
N PHE A 82 -14.68 3.61 1.97
CA PHE A 82 -15.85 4.09 2.69
C PHE A 82 -15.32 4.81 3.92
N ALA A 83 -15.65 6.10 4.05
CA ALA A 83 -15.45 6.80 5.30
C ALA A 83 -16.20 5.99 6.36
N MET A 84 -15.46 5.31 7.26
CA MET A 84 -16.09 4.72 8.42
C MET A 84 -16.72 5.87 9.17
N ALA A 85 -18.07 5.94 9.13
CA ALA A 85 -18.84 6.90 9.91
C ALA A 85 -18.26 6.87 11.32
N SER A 86 -17.81 8.03 11.80
CA SER A 86 -16.82 8.13 12.88
C SER A 86 -17.12 7.12 13.96
N ALA A 87 -16.17 6.22 14.23
CA ALA A 87 -16.32 5.25 15.31
C ALA A 87 -16.70 6.03 16.57
N ALA A 88 -17.95 5.90 17.00
CA ALA A 88 -18.44 6.56 18.18
C ALA A 88 -17.50 6.19 19.33
N PRO A 89 -17.18 7.12 20.25
CA PRO A 89 -16.31 6.80 21.36
C PRO A 89 -16.89 5.55 22.05
N LYS A 90 -16.02 4.55 22.24
CA LYS A 90 -16.37 3.39 23.05
C LYS A 90 -16.59 3.94 24.46
N GLU A 91 -17.85 4.09 24.87
CA GLU A 91 -18.16 4.52 26.23
C GLU A 91 -17.52 3.53 27.21
N ALA A 92 -17.03 4.06 28.32
CA ALA A 92 -16.19 3.31 29.25
C ALA A 92 -17.00 2.23 29.96
N GLU A 93 -16.77 0.97 29.57
CA GLU A 93 -17.21 -0.20 30.32
C GLU A 93 -16.23 -0.43 31.48
N ASP A 94 -16.39 0.36 32.54
CA ASP A 94 -15.85 0.14 33.89
C ASP A 94 -16.66 0.99 34.89
N ALA A 95 -17.77 0.42 35.39
CA ALA A 95 -18.62 0.95 36.46
C ALA A 95 -19.32 -0.19 37.22
#